data_AF-A0A8H7MES3-F1
#
_entry.id   AF-A0A8H7MES3-F1
#
_cell.length_a   1.000
_cell.length_b   1.000
_cell.length_c   1.000
_cell.angle_alpha   90.00
_cell.angle_beta   90.00
_cell.angle_gamma   90.00
#
_symmetry.space_group_name_H-M   'P 1'
#
loop_
_entity.id
_entity.type
_entity.pdbx_description
1 polymer ?
#
loop_
_entity_poly.entity_id
_entity_poly.type
_entity_poly.pdbx_seq_one_letter_code
_entity_poly.pdbx_strand_id
1 'polypeptide(L)'
;MSLVASCTAHSASTNKALGVPFQTSFPNTARSSTFPRRAIVVQDRVRQIASHLSRSSTFTLTLPCGQEASRDTTTLNLRGIHTDQAPTMASKQEPESKACPTCKRKYEDEPLEDKASKAAKKDTTVDIDAIVEDKFNQLPPLPSTPLKEHPRFVHCMPPDAPTYREYSVFLAGSIEMGRAVQWQKHMAKFLSPLPITVNNPRRGHWDPDATQEAKNESFRHQVEWELSALEKADVVCFFLDVSTMSPVTMLELGLWAKSKKVIVCCGKKFWRAGNIHIVCERYNIPFVETFEDLVPAIKNMLEEKGMKLDENGDLIKP
;
A
#
# COMPACT_ATOMS: atom_id res chain seq x y z
N MET A 1 -19.59 -86.98 -18.48
CA MET A 1 -20.58 -86.07 -17.89
C MET A 1 -20.71 -84.89 -18.85
N SER A 2 -21.42 -85.03 -19.96
CA SER A 2 -22.89 -84.82 -20.12
C SER A 2 -23.28 -83.38 -19.81
N LEU A 3 -24.05 -82.62 -20.58
CA LEU A 3 -24.68 -82.69 -21.91
C LEU A 3 -25.14 -81.21 -22.14
N VAL A 4 -24.88 -80.52 -23.26
CA VAL A 4 -25.71 -80.36 -24.48
C VAL A 4 -26.81 -79.28 -24.44
N ALA A 5 -26.84 -78.50 -25.54
CA ALA A 5 -27.93 -77.77 -26.23
C ALA A 5 -28.56 -76.52 -25.54
N SER A 6 -28.61 -75.32 -26.14
CA SER A 6 -28.95 -74.85 -27.51
C SER A 6 -30.44 -74.87 -27.85
N CYS A 7 -30.91 -73.72 -28.37
CA CYS A 7 -31.97 -73.46 -29.37
C CYS A 7 -32.84 -72.23 -28.98
N THR A 8 -32.67 -71.06 -29.63
CA THR A 8 -33.26 -70.59 -30.92
C THR A 8 -34.77 -70.35 -30.84
N ALA A 9 -35.41 -69.36 -31.47
CA ALA A 9 -35.04 -68.23 -32.35
C ALA A 9 -36.37 -67.54 -32.77
N HIS A 10 -36.26 -66.59 -33.71
CA HIS A 10 -37.27 -66.06 -34.64
C HIS A 10 -38.06 -64.82 -34.18
N SER A 11 -38.26 -63.78 -35.00
CA SER A 11 -37.83 -63.51 -36.39
C SER A 11 -38.24 -62.08 -36.78
N ALA A 12 -37.38 -61.43 -37.60
CA ALA A 12 -37.67 -60.54 -38.75
C ALA A 12 -38.58 -59.29 -38.55
N SER A 13 -38.47 -58.21 -39.32
CA SER A 13 -37.81 -57.99 -40.61
C SER A 13 -37.66 -56.49 -40.88
N THR A 14 -36.50 -56.12 -41.44
CA THR A 14 -36.25 -55.20 -42.57
C THR A 14 -37.18 -53.99 -42.83
N ASN A 15 -36.59 -52.79 -42.99
CA ASN A 15 -36.32 -52.25 -44.35
C ASN A 15 -35.36 -51.05 -44.37
N LYS A 16 -34.51 -51.04 -45.40
CA LYS A 16 -33.55 -50.01 -45.84
C LYS A 16 -34.22 -48.90 -46.65
N ALA A 17 -33.62 -47.70 -46.65
CA ALA A 17 -33.31 -46.83 -47.82
C ALA A 17 -33.09 -45.38 -47.33
N LEU A 18 -31.87 -44.82 -47.40
CA LEU A 18 -31.32 -43.98 -48.48
C LEU A 18 -31.98 -42.59 -48.65
N GLY A 19 -31.21 -41.52 -48.41
CA GLY A 19 -31.27 -40.31 -49.26
C GLY A 19 -31.30 -38.91 -48.60
N VAL A 20 -30.12 -38.25 -48.55
CA VAL A 20 -29.84 -36.82 -48.88
C VAL A 20 -30.34 -35.70 -47.92
N PRO A 21 -29.56 -34.62 -47.68
CA PRO A 21 -29.72 -33.74 -46.52
C PRO A 21 -30.62 -32.53 -46.79
N PHE A 22 -31.39 -32.13 -45.78
CA PHE A 22 -32.15 -30.89 -45.80
C PHE A 22 -31.41 -29.82 -44.97
N GLN A 23 -31.00 -28.75 -45.65
CA GLN A 23 -30.69 -27.47 -45.02
C GLN A 23 -31.99 -26.91 -44.42
N THR A 24 -31.94 -26.52 -43.15
CA THR A 24 -32.87 -25.53 -42.60
C THR A 24 -32.10 -24.47 -41.81
N SER A 25 -32.53 -23.25 -42.07
CA SER A 25 -32.06 -21.95 -41.63
C SER A 25 -32.16 -21.70 -40.12
N PHE A 26 -31.25 -20.86 -39.61
CA PHE A 26 -31.17 -20.27 -38.28
C PHE A 26 -32.50 -19.63 -37.78
N PRO A 27 -32.68 -19.46 -36.46
CA PRO A 27 -32.15 -18.27 -35.80
C PRO A 27 -31.33 -18.55 -34.53
N ASN A 28 -30.19 -17.87 -34.44
CA ASN A 28 -29.46 -17.61 -33.21
C ASN A 28 -30.38 -16.96 -32.18
N THR A 29 -30.59 -17.62 -31.04
CA THR A 29 -31.02 -16.95 -29.81
C THR A 29 -29.80 -16.85 -28.89
N ALA A 30 -29.04 -15.78 -29.09
CA ALA A 30 -28.09 -15.29 -28.11
C ALA A 30 -28.88 -14.78 -26.90
N ARG A 31 -28.90 -15.54 -25.80
CA ARG A 31 -29.28 -14.99 -24.50
C ARG A 31 -28.12 -14.12 -24.01
N SER A 32 -28.25 -12.83 -24.28
CA SER A 32 -27.55 -11.77 -23.56
C SER A 32 -27.89 -11.90 -22.07
N SER A 33 -26.90 -12.23 -21.24
CA SER A 33 -26.98 -11.97 -19.80
C SER A 33 -26.20 -10.70 -19.51
N THR A 34 -26.92 -9.59 -19.47
CA THR A 34 -26.43 -8.30 -18.99
C THR A 34 -26.34 -8.35 -17.47
N PHE A 35 -25.13 -8.61 -16.94
CA PHE A 35 -24.82 -8.28 -15.55
C PHE A 35 -24.27 -6.85 -15.49
N PRO A 36 -24.79 -5.97 -14.60
CA PRO A 36 -24.36 -4.60 -14.54
C PRO A 36 -22.97 -4.49 -13.90
N ARG A 37 -21.98 -4.14 -14.73
CA ARG A 37 -20.63 -3.72 -14.31
C ARG A 37 -20.73 -2.33 -13.66
N ARG A 38 -20.95 -2.29 -12.35
CA ARG A 38 -20.82 -1.06 -11.54
C ARG A 38 -19.58 -1.16 -10.66
N ALA A 39 -18.49 -0.59 -11.15
CA ALA A 39 -17.38 0.06 -10.41
C ALA A 39 -16.06 0.02 -11.21
N ILE A 40 -16.06 0.50 -12.46
CA ILE A 40 -14.84 0.99 -13.12
C ILE A 40 -15.25 2.22 -13.95
N VAL A 41 -14.99 3.41 -13.42
CA VAL A 41 -15.29 4.73 -14.00
C VAL A 41 -14.11 5.60 -13.49
N VAL A 42 -13.13 6.11 -14.24
CA VAL A 42 -13.00 6.45 -15.67
C VAL A 42 -11.51 6.39 -16.08
N GLN A 43 -11.14 5.51 -17.02
CA GLN A 43 -10.08 5.82 -17.98
C GLN A 43 -10.80 6.26 -19.26
N ASP A 44 -10.97 7.57 -19.43
CA ASP A 44 -11.33 8.24 -20.70
C ASP A 44 -11.67 9.71 -20.44
N ARG A 45 -10.67 10.53 -20.03
CA ARG A 45 -10.73 12.00 -20.22
C ARG A 45 -9.42 12.78 -20.02
N VAL A 46 -8.25 12.23 -20.35
CA VAL A 46 -7.03 13.06 -20.49
C VAL A 46 -6.25 12.66 -21.74
N ARG A 47 -6.83 12.91 -22.91
CA ARG A 47 -6.10 12.99 -24.19
C ARG A 47 -6.27 14.37 -24.86
N GLN A 48 -6.59 15.40 -24.08
CA GLN A 48 -6.84 16.75 -24.59
C GLN A 48 -6.29 17.87 -23.69
N ILE A 49 -5.23 17.60 -22.92
CA ILE A 49 -4.40 18.62 -22.26
C ILE A 49 -2.91 18.21 -22.41
N ALA A 50 -2.52 17.79 -23.61
CA ALA A 50 -1.13 17.44 -23.94
C ALA A 50 -0.63 18.16 -25.20
N SER A 51 -1.23 19.30 -25.55
CA SER A 51 -0.81 20.13 -26.69
C SER A 51 -0.41 21.57 -26.33
N HIS A 52 -0.30 21.92 -25.04
CA HIS A 52 0.06 23.30 -24.64
C HIS A 52 1.21 23.44 -23.63
N LEU A 53 2.01 22.40 -23.41
CA LEU A 53 3.28 22.55 -22.68
C LEU A 53 4.44 21.99 -23.50
N SER A 54 4.62 22.59 -24.67
CA SER A 54 5.88 22.53 -25.40
C SER A 54 6.82 23.61 -24.85
N ARG A 55 7.77 23.16 -24.02
CA ARG A 55 9.16 23.60 -23.89
C ARG A 55 9.44 25.10 -23.66
N SER A 56 10.05 25.39 -22.51
CA SER A 56 11.10 26.42 -22.40
C SER A 56 12.14 25.98 -21.38
N SER A 57 13.24 25.43 -21.86
CA SER A 57 14.49 25.25 -21.12
C SER A 57 15.60 25.13 -22.15
N THR A 58 16.08 26.27 -22.64
CA THR A 58 17.33 26.36 -23.39
C THR A 58 18.17 27.45 -22.73
N PHE A 59 19.13 27.05 -21.90
CA PHE A 59 20.26 27.91 -21.54
C PHE A 59 21.45 27.40 -22.34
N THR A 60 21.69 28.03 -23.49
CA THR A 60 22.92 27.83 -24.28
C THR A 60 23.69 29.14 -24.25
N LEU A 61 24.77 29.16 -23.49
CA LEU A 61 25.79 30.22 -23.56
C LEU A 61 26.50 30.12 -24.90
N THR A 62 26.33 31.14 -25.74
CA THR A 62 27.17 31.37 -26.92
C THR A 62 27.99 32.63 -26.68
N LEU A 63 29.30 32.45 -26.56
CA LEU A 63 30.31 33.48 -26.74
C LEU A 63 30.42 33.82 -28.23
N PRO A 64 30.69 35.08 -28.59
CA PRO A 64 31.41 35.40 -29.83
C PRO A 64 32.81 35.95 -29.54
N CYS A 65 33.77 35.52 -30.35
CA CYS A 65 35.17 35.95 -30.37
C CYS A 65 35.46 36.73 -31.67
N GLY A 66 36.26 37.81 -31.56
CA GLY A 66 36.98 38.53 -32.64
C GLY A 66 36.37 39.89 -33.03
N GLN A 67 37.09 41.01 -33.19
CA GLN A 67 38.52 41.34 -33.28
C GLN A 67 38.80 42.84 -32.94
N GLU A 68 39.97 43.08 -32.34
CA GLU A 68 40.97 44.16 -32.44
C GLU A 68 40.70 45.70 -32.35
N ALA A 69 41.58 46.29 -31.50
CA ALA A 69 42.31 47.56 -31.58
C ALA A 69 41.60 48.92 -31.30
N SER A 70 41.93 49.55 -30.16
CA SER A 70 42.78 50.76 -30.12
C SER A 70 42.92 51.28 -28.68
N ARG A 71 44.09 51.85 -28.41
CA ARG A 71 44.49 52.58 -27.19
C ARG A 71 43.58 53.79 -26.96
N ASP A 72 43.25 54.10 -25.71
CA ASP A 72 43.61 55.39 -25.12
C ASP A 72 43.48 55.44 -23.59
N THR A 73 44.50 56.04 -23.02
CA THR A 73 44.73 56.38 -21.61
C THR A 73 43.81 57.52 -21.21
N THR A 74 43.12 57.45 -20.06
CA THR A 74 42.96 58.61 -19.15
C THR A 74 42.56 58.13 -17.76
N THR A 75 43.46 58.39 -16.83
CA THR A 75 43.34 58.43 -15.37
C THR A 75 42.09 59.16 -14.85
N LEU A 76 41.48 58.64 -13.79
CA LEU A 76 41.02 59.44 -12.64
C LEU A 76 40.88 58.55 -11.41
N ASN A 77 41.87 58.67 -10.52
CA ASN A 77 41.81 58.22 -9.13
C ASN A 77 40.90 59.16 -8.33
N LEU A 78 40.01 58.62 -7.51
CA LEU A 78 39.73 59.23 -6.20
C LEU A 78 39.43 58.17 -5.14
N ARG A 79 40.08 58.37 -4.00
CA ARG A 79 40.20 57.50 -2.82
C ARG A 79 38.96 57.54 -1.93
N GLY A 80 38.82 56.46 -1.14
CA GLY A 80 38.26 56.45 0.22
C GLY A 80 36.79 56.01 0.26
N ILE A 81 36.30 55.22 1.23
CA ILE A 81 36.74 54.88 2.59
C ILE A 81 36.10 53.53 2.95
N HIS A 82 36.83 52.68 3.68
CA HIS A 82 36.29 51.51 4.39
C HIS A 82 35.28 51.92 5.46
N THR A 83 34.09 51.31 5.46
CA THR A 83 33.36 50.97 6.69
C THR A 83 32.56 49.70 6.46
N ASP A 84 33.05 48.60 7.03
CA ASP A 84 32.28 47.40 7.31
C ASP A 84 31.16 47.76 8.30
N GLN A 85 29.91 47.50 7.93
CA GLN A 85 28.82 47.31 8.88
C GLN A 85 27.72 46.48 8.21
N ALA A 86 27.75 45.18 8.49
CA ALA A 86 26.64 44.28 8.25
C ALA A 86 25.48 44.64 9.20
N PRO A 87 24.23 44.75 8.73
CA PRO A 87 23.10 44.99 9.61
C PRO A 87 22.76 43.71 10.39
N THR A 88 22.88 43.80 11.71
CA THR A 88 22.48 42.78 12.68
C THR A 88 20.96 42.61 12.65
N MET A 89 20.47 41.54 12.03
CA MET A 89 19.07 41.12 12.15
C MET A 89 18.85 40.52 13.54
N ALA A 90 18.30 41.30 14.46
CA ALA A 90 17.77 40.81 15.71
C ALA A 90 16.60 39.87 15.43
N SER A 91 16.86 38.56 15.47
CA SER A 91 15.81 37.54 15.45
C SER A 91 15.04 37.61 16.76
N LYS A 92 13.82 38.14 16.72
CA LYS A 92 12.81 37.83 17.74
C LYS A 92 12.54 36.34 17.65
N GLN A 93 13.03 35.58 18.62
CA GLN A 93 12.61 34.20 18.83
C GLN A 93 11.12 34.22 19.21
N GLU A 94 10.26 33.96 18.23
CA GLU A 94 8.90 33.50 18.49
C GLU A 94 8.98 32.07 19.04
N PRO A 95 8.13 31.70 20.03
CA PRO A 95 8.18 30.37 20.61
C PRO A 95 7.84 29.33 19.53
N GLU A 96 8.74 28.37 19.32
CA GLU A 96 8.56 27.26 18.39
C GLU A 96 7.22 26.56 18.66
N SER A 97 6.30 26.63 17.70
CA SER A 97 5.00 25.99 17.85
C SER A 97 5.18 24.48 17.77
N LYS A 98 4.81 23.74 18.83
CA LYS A 98 4.79 22.26 18.88
C LYS A 98 3.81 21.59 17.89
N ALA A 99 3.35 22.32 16.88
CA ALA A 99 2.33 21.87 15.93
C ALA A 99 2.85 21.99 14.49
N CYS A 100 2.43 21.05 13.64
CA CYS A 100 2.67 21.15 12.21
C CYS A 100 2.11 22.49 11.68
N PRO A 101 2.95 23.35 11.06
CA PRO A 101 2.53 24.67 10.59
C PRO A 101 1.35 24.61 9.60
N THR A 102 1.18 23.48 8.93
CA THR A 102 0.14 23.28 7.91
C THR A 102 -1.14 22.66 8.47
N CYS A 103 -1.06 21.65 9.35
CA CYS A 103 -2.26 20.95 9.84
C CYS A 103 -2.65 21.28 11.27
N LYS A 104 -1.86 22.11 11.97
CA LYS A 104 -2.06 22.56 13.36
C LYS A 104 -2.16 21.42 14.39
N ARG A 105 -1.94 20.16 14.01
CA ARG A 105 -1.85 19.04 14.95
C ARG A 105 -0.51 19.08 15.66
N LYS A 106 -0.51 18.83 16.96
CA LYS A 106 0.69 18.79 17.79
C LYS A 106 1.52 17.55 17.47
N TYR A 107 2.85 17.71 17.40
CA TYR A 107 3.77 16.57 17.43
C TYR A 107 3.92 16.15 18.90
N GLU A 108 3.69 14.88 19.19
CA GLU A 108 3.94 14.30 20.52
C GLU A 108 5.36 13.70 20.52
N ASP A 109 6.36 14.56 20.37
CA ASP A 109 7.76 14.22 20.68
C ASP A 109 8.09 14.94 21.99
N GLU A 110 7.84 14.28 23.14
CA GLU A 110 8.36 14.78 24.42
C GLU A 110 9.74 14.16 24.67
N PRO A 111 10.82 14.96 24.76
CA PRO A 111 12.06 14.50 25.36
C PRO A 111 11.84 14.39 26.88
N LEU A 112 12.06 13.20 27.44
CA LEU A 112 12.04 12.99 28.89
C LEU A 112 13.14 13.84 29.53
N GLU A 113 12.75 14.90 30.24
CA GLU A 113 13.66 15.63 31.12
C GLU A 113 14.06 14.72 32.30
N ASP A 114 15.37 14.52 32.45
CA ASP A 114 15.99 13.82 33.59
C ASP A 114 15.60 14.47 34.92
N LYS A 115 14.69 13.82 35.66
CA LYS A 115 14.53 14.05 37.09
C LYS A 115 14.82 12.75 37.83
N ALA A 116 16.05 12.67 38.31
CA ALA A 116 16.46 11.67 39.29
C ALA A 116 15.62 11.82 40.57
N SER A 117 14.72 10.87 40.80
CA SER A 117 14.23 10.55 42.14
C SER A 117 13.81 9.08 42.21
N LYS A 118 14.43 8.36 43.16
CA LYS A 118 14.18 6.95 43.45
C LYS A 118 12.71 6.75 43.85
N ALA A 119 11.92 6.10 43.00
CA ALA A 119 10.63 5.53 43.35
C ALA A 119 10.41 4.24 42.53
N ALA A 120 9.75 3.26 43.14
CA ALA A 120 9.59 1.88 42.66
C ALA A 120 9.18 1.80 41.17
N LYS A 121 9.82 0.87 40.44
CA LYS A 121 9.55 0.56 39.03
C LYS A 121 8.05 0.29 38.83
N LYS A 122 7.35 1.32 38.33
CA LYS A 122 6.02 1.19 37.75
C LYS A 122 6.23 0.59 36.37
N ASP A 123 5.53 -0.50 36.08
CA ASP A 123 5.53 -1.12 34.75
C ASP A 123 5.01 -0.09 33.73
N THR A 124 5.92 0.51 32.97
CA THR A 124 5.65 1.62 32.05
C THR A 124 5.39 1.13 30.63
N THR A 125 5.27 -0.17 30.39
CA THR A 125 5.06 -0.74 29.06
C THR A 125 3.81 -0.15 28.39
N VAL A 126 3.97 0.37 27.17
CA VAL A 126 2.87 0.86 26.34
C VAL A 126 2.23 -0.33 25.63
N ASP A 127 0.96 -0.59 25.91
CA ASP A 127 0.16 -1.59 25.20
C ASP A 127 -0.34 -1.01 23.86
N ILE A 128 0.42 -1.27 22.80
CA ILE A 128 0.05 -0.88 21.43
C ILE A 128 -1.14 -1.73 20.91
N ASP A 129 -1.42 -2.86 21.58
CA ASP A 129 -2.50 -3.78 21.26
C ASP A 129 -3.83 -3.47 21.95
N ALA A 130 -3.88 -2.41 22.76
CA ALA A 130 -5.10 -1.92 23.37
C ALA A 130 -6.21 -1.69 22.32
N ILE A 131 -7.46 -1.93 22.73
CA ILE A 131 -8.62 -1.72 21.86
C ILE A 131 -8.80 -0.22 21.65
N VAL A 132 -8.72 0.20 20.40
CA VAL A 132 -9.02 1.58 19.98
C VAL A 132 -10.43 1.61 19.38
N GLU A 133 -11.24 2.53 19.88
CA GLU A 133 -12.59 2.78 19.35
C GLU A 133 -12.53 3.30 17.90
N ASP A 134 -13.21 2.62 16.99
CA ASP A 134 -13.33 3.04 15.59
C ASP A 134 -14.41 4.11 15.42
N LYS A 135 -14.10 5.34 15.88
CA LYS A 135 -15.00 6.50 15.84
C LYS A 135 -15.51 6.87 14.44
N PHE A 136 -14.82 6.41 13.40
CA PHE A 136 -15.12 6.73 12.02
C PHE A 136 -15.73 5.55 11.24
N ASN A 137 -15.97 4.41 11.89
CA ASN A 137 -16.49 3.18 11.29
C ASN A 137 -15.72 2.79 10.02
N GLN A 138 -14.38 2.80 10.13
CA GLN A 138 -13.48 2.47 9.03
C GLN A 138 -13.39 0.97 8.78
N LEU A 139 -13.61 0.15 9.82
CA LEU A 139 -13.57 -1.30 9.73
C LEU A 139 -14.99 -1.86 9.58
N PRO A 140 -15.25 -2.71 8.57
CA PRO A 140 -16.52 -3.41 8.48
C PRO A 140 -16.68 -4.37 9.67
N PRO A 141 -17.90 -4.79 10.02
CA PRO A 141 -18.08 -5.87 10.98
C PRO A 141 -17.44 -7.15 10.43
N LEU A 142 -16.88 -7.98 11.33
CA LEU A 142 -16.47 -9.32 10.94
C LEU A 142 -17.71 -10.12 10.52
N PRO A 143 -17.57 -11.06 9.56
CA PRO A 143 -18.67 -11.94 9.16
C PRO A 143 -19.27 -12.66 10.37
N SER A 144 -20.60 -12.80 10.38
CA SER A 144 -21.34 -13.48 11.45
C SER A 144 -20.94 -14.96 11.57
N THR A 145 -20.69 -15.62 10.45
CA THR A 145 -20.07 -16.94 10.40
C THR A 145 -18.55 -16.78 10.42
N PRO A 146 -17.84 -17.38 11.39
CA PRO A 146 -16.38 -17.34 11.43
C PRO A 146 -15.76 -17.81 10.12
N LEU A 147 -14.79 -17.05 9.61
CA LEU A 147 -14.01 -17.43 8.45
C LEU A 147 -13.13 -18.64 8.82
N LYS A 148 -13.22 -19.71 8.02
CA LYS A 148 -12.38 -20.91 8.20
C LYS A 148 -10.95 -20.57 7.81
N GLU A 149 -10.06 -20.59 8.79
CA GLU A 149 -8.63 -20.37 8.57
C GLU A 149 -8.02 -21.53 7.77
N HIS A 150 -7.16 -21.18 6.82
CA HIS A 150 -6.44 -22.14 6.01
C HIS A 150 -5.28 -22.76 6.81
N PRO A 151 -5.04 -24.09 6.77
CA PRO A 151 -3.96 -24.72 7.54
C PRO A 151 -2.54 -24.19 7.25
N ARG A 152 -2.36 -23.56 6.09
CA ARG A 152 -1.10 -22.94 5.66
C ARG A 152 -1.00 -21.45 5.94
N PHE A 153 -2.07 -20.81 6.43
CA PHE A 153 -2.03 -19.41 6.82
C PHE A 153 -1.01 -19.18 7.94
N VAL A 154 -0.24 -18.11 7.87
CA VAL A 154 0.71 -17.73 8.91
C VAL A 154 0.59 -16.24 9.20
N HIS A 155 0.34 -15.87 10.45
CA HIS A 155 0.30 -14.47 10.90
C HIS A 155 1.58 -14.16 11.68
N CYS A 156 2.52 -13.46 11.05
CA CYS A 156 3.82 -13.11 11.64
C CYS A 156 3.79 -11.70 12.24
N MET A 157 4.41 -11.53 13.41
CA MET A 157 4.57 -10.26 14.12
C MET A 157 5.99 -10.16 14.70
N PRO A 158 6.59 -8.96 14.82
CA PRO A 158 7.88 -8.81 15.48
C PRO A 158 7.77 -9.13 16.98
N PRO A 159 8.87 -9.53 17.64
CA PRO A 159 10.25 -9.55 17.14
C PRO A 159 10.64 -10.79 16.33
N ASP A 160 9.77 -11.80 16.26
CA ASP A 160 10.06 -13.06 15.60
C ASP A 160 10.20 -12.90 14.09
N ALA A 161 11.19 -13.58 13.50
CA ALA A 161 11.41 -13.55 12.07
C ALA A 161 10.21 -14.15 11.31
N PRO A 162 9.71 -13.54 10.22
CA PRO A 162 8.57 -14.08 9.52
C PRO A 162 8.86 -15.41 8.83
N THR A 163 7.89 -16.33 8.90
CA THR A 163 7.89 -17.57 8.12
C THR A 163 7.13 -17.37 6.82
N TYR A 164 7.82 -17.44 5.68
CA TYR A 164 7.25 -17.17 4.36
C TYR A 164 6.64 -18.41 3.72
N ARG A 165 5.42 -18.26 3.21
CA ARG A 165 4.78 -19.13 2.21
C ARG A 165 5.13 -18.64 0.80
N GLU A 166 4.57 -19.29 -0.20
CA GLU A 166 4.72 -18.95 -1.62
C GLU A 166 4.18 -17.56 -1.95
N TYR A 167 3.19 -17.09 -1.18
CA TYR A 167 2.65 -15.74 -1.28
C TYR A 167 2.59 -15.08 0.09
N SER A 168 2.84 -13.78 0.11
CA SER A 168 2.91 -12.99 1.33
C SER A 168 2.37 -11.58 1.17
N VAL A 169 1.73 -11.08 2.23
CA VAL A 169 1.18 -9.73 2.33
C VAL A 169 1.82 -9.01 3.51
N PHE A 170 2.35 -7.81 3.30
CA PHE A 170 2.76 -6.90 4.38
C PHE A 170 1.66 -5.88 4.67
N LEU A 171 1.33 -5.71 5.96
CA LEU A 171 0.31 -4.78 6.44
C LEU A 171 0.94 -3.44 6.85
N ALA A 172 1.39 -2.66 5.87
CA ALA A 172 1.88 -1.30 6.09
C ALA A 172 0.72 -0.36 6.42
N GLY A 173 0.96 0.63 7.27
CA GLY A 173 -0.10 1.57 7.60
C GLY A 173 -0.06 2.10 9.00
N SER A 174 -1.16 2.73 9.36
CA SER A 174 -1.32 3.42 10.63
C SER A 174 -1.19 2.46 11.83
N ILE A 175 -0.23 2.75 12.69
CA ILE A 175 -0.11 2.20 14.06
C ILE A 175 -0.11 3.37 15.04
N GLU A 176 0.78 4.34 14.82
CA GLU A 176 0.91 5.60 15.57
C GLU A 176 0.90 5.37 17.09
N MET A 177 1.81 4.51 17.55
CA MET A 177 1.95 4.12 18.97
C MET A 177 0.63 3.65 19.61
N GLY A 178 -0.19 2.92 18.85
CA GLY A 178 -1.45 2.37 19.33
C GLY A 178 -2.65 3.32 19.16
N ARG A 179 -2.50 4.48 18.52
CA ARG A 179 -3.64 5.39 18.25
C ARG A 179 -4.53 4.96 17.11
N ALA A 180 -4.02 4.16 16.17
CA ALA A 180 -4.79 3.67 15.03
C ALA A 180 -5.74 2.55 15.45
N VAL A 181 -6.91 2.46 14.79
CA VAL A 181 -7.82 1.32 14.94
C VAL A 181 -7.09 0.00 14.68
N GLN A 182 -7.54 -1.09 15.28
CA GLN A 182 -6.89 -2.41 15.22
C GLN A 182 -7.07 -3.13 13.86
N TRP A 183 -6.78 -2.41 12.77
CA TRP A 183 -7.04 -2.83 11.41
C TRP A 183 -6.15 -3.99 10.96
N GLN A 184 -4.94 -4.14 11.50
CA GLN A 184 -4.03 -5.23 11.10
C GLN A 184 -4.56 -6.59 11.50
N LYS A 185 -5.00 -6.73 12.77
CA LYS A 185 -5.66 -7.96 13.26
C LYS A 185 -6.95 -8.21 12.50
N HIS A 186 -7.67 -7.15 12.15
CA HIS A 186 -8.90 -7.24 11.38
C HIS A 186 -8.66 -7.73 9.94
N MET A 187 -7.63 -7.21 9.26
CA MET A 187 -7.21 -7.64 7.93
C MET A 187 -6.72 -9.09 7.93
N ALA A 188 -5.92 -9.48 8.93
CA ALA A 188 -5.43 -10.84 9.07
C ALA A 188 -6.59 -11.86 9.12
N LYS A 189 -7.70 -11.53 9.81
CA LYS A 189 -8.91 -12.37 9.82
C LYS A 189 -9.55 -12.53 8.44
N PHE A 190 -9.61 -11.47 7.63
CA PHE A 190 -10.17 -11.54 6.27
C PHE A 190 -9.27 -12.28 5.28
N LEU A 191 -7.97 -12.33 5.57
CA LEU A 191 -6.97 -13.04 4.77
C LEU A 191 -6.69 -14.46 5.28
N SER A 192 -7.17 -14.83 6.47
CA SER A 192 -6.94 -16.16 7.08
C SER A 192 -7.44 -17.34 6.26
N PRO A 193 -8.45 -17.21 5.38
CA PRO A 193 -8.82 -18.31 4.47
C PRO A 193 -7.80 -18.60 3.36
N LEU A 194 -6.73 -17.82 3.23
CA LEU A 194 -5.74 -17.97 2.17
C LEU A 194 -4.47 -18.70 2.66
N PRO A 195 -3.81 -19.51 1.82
CA PRO A 195 -2.57 -20.22 2.15
C PRO A 195 -1.32 -19.33 2.13
N ILE A 196 -1.35 -18.18 2.80
CA ILE A 196 -0.33 -17.11 2.68
C ILE A 196 0.34 -16.75 4.01
N THR A 197 1.45 -16.01 3.93
CA THR A 197 2.03 -15.31 5.08
C THR A 197 1.50 -13.88 5.16
N VAL A 198 0.99 -13.47 6.32
CA VAL A 198 0.65 -12.08 6.63
C VAL A 198 1.68 -11.53 7.62
N ASN A 199 2.45 -10.53 7.19
CA ASN A 199 3.40 -9.80 8.01
C ASN A 199 2.71 -8.58 8.64
N ASN A 200 2.48 -8.64 9.93
CA ASN A 200 1.85 -7.58 10.71
C ASN A 200 2.91 -6.85 11.56
N PRO A 201 3.27 -5.59 11.23
CA PRO A 201 4.28 -4.84 11.98
C PRO A 201 3.80 -4.39 13.37
N ARG A 202 2.49 -4.39 13.64
CA ARG A 202 1.94 -4.01 14.95
C ARG A 202 2.21 -5.11 15.98
N ARG A 203 3.17 -4.88 16.88
CA ARG A 203 3.43 -5.69 18.08
C ARG A 203 2.74 -5.10 19.31
N GLY A 204 2.25 -5.96 20.20
CA GLY A 204 1.50 -5.52 21.38
C GLY A 204 2.32 -4.87 22.49
N HIS A 205 3.50 -5.41 22.79
CA HIS A 205 4.36 -4.88 23.85
C HIS A 205 5.48 -4.04 23.25
N TRP A 206 5.52 -2.75 23.60
CA TRP A 206 6.61 -1.86 23.29
C TRP A 206 7.43 -1.56 24.55
N ASP A 207 8.75 -1.68 24.41
CA ASP A 207 9.69 -1.31 25.47
C ASP A 207 9.57 0.20 25.76
N PRO A 208 9.15 0.60 26.97
CA PRO A 208 8.94 2.00 27.29
C PRO A 208 10.23 2.81 27.34
N ASP A 209 11.38 2.16 27.48
CA ASP A 209 12.69 2.80 27.47
C ASP A 209 13.27 2.91 26.05
N ALA A 210 12.56 2.38 25.04
CA ALA A 210 12.99 2.46 23.64
C ALA A 210 12.82 3.89 23.10
N THR A 211 13.95 4.53 22.82
CA THR A 211 13.99 5.82 22.13
C THR A 211 13.88 5.63 20.62
N GLN A 212 13.35 6.62 19.90
CA GLN A 212 13.29 6.64 18.43
C GLN A 212 14.65 6.96 17.79
N GLU A 213 15.74 6.61 18.46
CA GLU A 213 17.09 6.81 17.95
C GLU A 213 17.59 5.54 17.28
N ALA A 214 18.24 5.67 16.13
CA ALA A 214 18.77 4.52 15.38
C ALA A 214 19.78 3.66 16.17
N LYS A 215 20.35 4.20 17.27
CA LYS A 215 21.27 3.47 18.16
C LYS A 215 20.55 2.60 19.19
N ASN A 216 19.27 2.84 19.43
CA ASN A 216 18.47 2.00 20.33
C ASN A 216 18.20 0.65 19.64
N GLU A 217 18.63 -0.44 20.26
CA GLU A 217 18.57 -1.78 19.64
C GLU A 217 17.12 -2.26 19.43
N SER A 218 16.22 -1.99 20.37
CA SER A 218 14.80 -2.39 20.26
C SER A 218 14.09 -1.66 19.13
N PHE A 219 14.33 -0.35 19.01
CA PHE A 219 13.82 0.46 17.90
C PHE A 219 14.42 0.03 16.57
N ARG A 220 15.74 -0.16 16.52
CA ARG A 220 16.43 -0.61 15.30
C ARG A 220 15.93 -1.98 14.84
N HIS A 221 15.76 -2.94 15.75
CA HIS A 221 15.23 -4.27 15.41
C HIS A 221 13.83 -4.20 14.81
N GLN A 222 12.95 -3.35 15.35
CA GLN A 222 11.63 -3.11 14.78
C GLN A 222 11.73 -2.57 13.34
N VAL A 223 12.52 -1.51 13.14
CA VAL A 223 12.65 -0.87 11.83
C VAL A 223 13.29 -1.82 10.81
N GLU A 224 14.33 -2.57 11.19
CA GLU A 224 14.97 -3.56 10.32
C GLU A 224 14.04 -4.74 9.99
N TRP A 225 13.21 -5.17 10.94
CA TRP A 225 12.16 -6.17 10.69
C TRP A 225 11.16 -5.67 9.66
N GLU A 226 10.65 -4.44 9.82
CA GLU A 226 9.71 -3.81 8.91
C GLU A 226 10.28 -3.67 7.50
N LEU A 227 11.50 -3.14 7.38
CA LEU A 227 12.20 -3.01 6.09
C LEU A 227 12.42 -4.36 5.40
N SER A 228 12.87 -5.37 6.15
CA SER A 228 13.10 -6.72 5.62
C SER A 228 11.80 -7.38 5.16
N ALA A 229 10.72 -7.21 5.91
CA ALA A 229 9.43 -7.79 5.59
C ALA A 229 8.74 -7.06 4.43
N LEU A 230 8.87 -5.73 4.36
CA LEU A 230 8.46 -4.92 3.21
C LEU A 230 9.19 -5.36 1.94
N GLU A 231 10.49 -5.65 2.01
CA GLU A 231 11.29 -6.10 0.87
C GLU A 231 10.82 -7.45 0.32
N LYS A 232 10.61 -8.42 1.21
CA LYS A 232 10.25 -9.79 0.85
C LYS A 232 8.79 -9.99 0.45
N ALA A 233 7.88 -9.10 0.86
CA ALA A 233 6.46 -9.29 0.59
C ALA A 233 6.11 -9.23 -0.91
N ASP A 234 5.19 -10.10 -1.34
CA ASP A 234 4.65 -10.13 -2.71
C ASP A 234 3.63 -9.02 -2.96
N VAL A 235 2.88 -8.67 -1.92
CA VAL A 235 1.91 -7.57 -1.87
C VAL A 235 2.15 -6.75 -0.61
N VAL A 236 2.12 -5.42 -0.73
CA VAL A 236 2.19 -4.47 0.37
C VAL A 236 0.88 -3.68 0.38
N CYS A 237 0.08 -3.90 1.41
CA CYS A 237 -1.15 -3.15 1.65
C CYS A 237 -0.84 -1.97 2.56
N PHE A 238 -1.20 -0.76 2.14
CA PHE A 238 -1.17 0.45 2.97
C PHE A 238 -2.58 0.81 3.43
N PHE A 239 -2.81 0.89 4.74
CA PHE A 239 -4.05 1.46 5.29
C PHE A 239 -3.76 2.76 6.06
N LEU A 240 -4.43 3.85 5.67
CA LEU A 240 -4.28 5.17 6.29
C LEU A 240 -5.53 5.52 7.10
N ASP A 241 -5.43 5.36 8.42
CA ASP A 241 -6.46 5.70 9.39
C ASP A 241 -6.68 7.23 9.43
N VAL A 242 -7.92 7.67 9.27
CA VAL A 242 -8.30 9.09 9.23
C VAL A 242 -7.98 9.85 10.53
N SER A 243 -7.85 9.12 11.65
CA SER A 243 -7.50 9.67 12.97
C SER A 243 -6.00 9.91 13.18
N THR A 244 -5.15 9.48 12.23
CA THR A 244 -3.69 9.45 12.34
C THR A 244 -2.99 10.44 11.41
N MET A 245 -1.69 10.66 11.63
CA MET A 245 -0.76 11.37 10.74
C MET A 245 0.00 10.42 9.80
N SER A 246 0.40 9.25 10.31
CA SER A 246 1.09 8.20 9.54
C SER A 246 2.36 8.67 8.76
N PRO A 247 3.29 9.44 9.36
CA PRO A 247 4.45 9.97 8.63
C PRO A 247 5.40 8.88 8.12
N VAL A 248 5.70 7.87 8.93
CA VAL A 248 6.57 6.74 8.54
C VAL A 248 5.92 5.93 7.42
N THR A 249 4.62 5.66 7.53
CA THR A 249 3.84 5.03 6.45
C THR A 249 3.90 5.80 5.14
N MET A 250 3.84 7.13 5.18
CA MET A 250 3.96 7.96 3.97
C MET A 250 5.37 7.88 3.36
N LEU A 251 6.42 7.78 4.20
CA LEU A 251 7.79 7.53 3.77
C LEU A 251 7.91 6.16 3.07
N GLU A 252 7.38 5.11 3.69
CA GLU A 252 7.36 3.75 3.15
C GLU A 252 6.60 3.67 1.82
N LEU A 253 5.45 4.34 1.70
CA LEU A 253 4.71 4.43 0.46
C LEU A 253 5.57 5.06 -0.64
N GLY A 254 6.32 6.12 -0.32
CA GLY A 254 7.28 6.73 -1.24
C GLY A 254 8.38 5.76 -1.68
N LEU A 255 8.93 4.98 -0.74
CA LEU A 255 9.96 3.98 -1.00
C LEU A 255 9.47 2.88 -1.96
N TRP A 256 8.23 2.41 -1.78
CA TRP A 256 7.67 1.27 -2.51
C TRP A 256 6.78 1.65 -3.71
N ALA A 257 6.54 2.93 -3.98
CA ALA A 257 5.62 3.41 -5.01
C ALA A 257 5.81 2.80 -6.41
N LYS A 258 7.06 2.49 -6.79
CA LYS A 258 7.39 1.95 -8.12
C LYS A 258 7.46 0.42 -8.19
N SER A 259 7.29 -0.27 -7.06
CA SER A 259 7.54 -1.71 -6.93
C SER A 259 6.50 -2.61 -7.60
N LYS A 260 5.34 -2.06 -8.00
CA LYS A 260 4.21 -2.83 -8.57
C LYS A 260 3.68 -3.94 -7.67
N LYS A 261 3.92 -3.83 -6.35
CA LYS A 261 3.32 -4.70 -5.32
C LYS A 261 2.48 -3.93 -4.30
N VAL A 262 2.29 -2.63 -4.50
CA VAL A 262 1.61 -1.76 -3.54
C VAL A 262 0.14 -1.62 -3.88
N ILE A 263 -0.71 -1.75 -2.86
CA ILE A 263 -2.10 -1.29 -2.87
C ILE A 263 -2.36 -0.35 -1.70
N VAL A 264 -3.14 0.71 -1.91
CA VAL A 264 -3.41 1.74 -0.89
C VAL A 264 -4.90 1.83 -0.56
N CYS A 265 -5.24 1.88 0.72
CA CYS A 265 -6.55 2.31 1.22
C CYS A 265 -6.39 3.67 1.89
N CYS A 266 -6.94 4.71 1.24
CA CYS A 266 -6.86 6.09 1.71
C CYS A 266 -8.19 6.81 1.47
N GLY A 267 -9.03 6.86 2.50
CA GLY A 267 -10.28 7.62 2.45
C GLY A 267 -10.04 9.13 2.34
N LYS A 268 -10.99 9.86 1.74
CA LYS A 268 -10.92 11.32 1.51
C LYS A 268 -10.72 12.16 2.78
N LYS A 269 -11.07 11.61 3.95
CA LYS A 269 -10.95 12.29 5.24
C LYS A 269 -9.53 12.24 5.83
N PHE A 270 -8.63 11.44 5.27
CA PHE A 270 -7.23 11.45 5.69
C PHE A 270 -6.59 12.81 5.38
N TRP A 271 -5.85 13.38 6.32
CA TRP A 271 -5.39 14.77 6.27
C TRP A 271 -4.47 15.11 5.07
N ARG A 272 -3.84 14.10 4.48
CA ARG A 272 -3.02 14.22 3.25
C ARG A 272 -3.57 13.40 2.08
N ALA A 273 -4.86 13.05 2.09
CA ALA A 273 -5.48 12.22 1.06
C ALA A 273 -5.17 12.69 -0.36
N GLY A 274 -5.27 13.99 -0.65
CA GLY A 274 -4.94 14.53 -1.98
C GLY A 274 -3.50 14.25 -2.42
N ASN A 275 -2.52 14.27 -1.51
CA ASN A 275 -1.13 13.92 -1.86
C ASN A 275 -1.00 12.42 -2.18
N ILE A 276 -1.66 11.59 -1.36
CA ILE A 276 -1.66 10.14 -1.55
C ILE A 276 -2.31 9.77 -2.88
N HIS A 277 -3.48 10.33 -3.18
CA HIS A 277 -4.21 10.08 -4.43
C HIS A 277 -3.38 10.49 -5.65
N ILE A 278 -2.78 11.68 -5.66
CA ILE A 278 -1.90 12.15 -6.75
C ILE A 278 -0.69 11.23 -6.95
N VAL A 279 -0.06 10.75 -5.86
CA VAL A 279 1.05 9.79 -5.95
C VAL A 279 0.56 8.48 -6.54
N CYS A 280 -0.59 7.96 -6.08
CA CYS A 280 -1.14 6.72 -6.59
C CYS A 280 -1.47 6.80 -8.09
N GLU A 281 -2.12 7.88 -8.52
CA GLU A 281 -2.39 8.15 -9.93
C GLU A 281 -1.10 8.24 -10.76
N ARG A 282 -0.12 9.02 -10.28
CA ARG A 282 1.15 9.25 -10.99
C ARG A 282 1.95 7.96 -11.23
N TYR A 283 1.95 7.05 -10.24
CA TYR A 283 2.74 5.80 -10.32
C TYR A 283 1.92 4.58 -10.74
N ASN A 284 0.63 4.77 -11.05
CA ASN A 284 -0.33 3.70 -11.34
C ASN A 284 -0.37 2.67 -10.21
N ILE A 285 -0.51 3.16 -8.98
CA ILE A 285 -0.72 2.34 -7.79
C ILE A 285 -2.24 2.19 -7.62
N PRO A 286 -2.78 0.96 -7.58
CA PRO A 286 -4.20 0.76 -7.29
C PRO A 286 -4.50 1.28 -5.89
N PHE A 287 -5.60 2.01 -5.74
CA PHE A 287 -6.05 2.47 -4.45
C PHE A 287 -7.58 2.42 -4.33
N VAL A 288 -8.04 2.31 -3.08
CA VAL A 288 -9.44 2.31 -2.68
C VAL A 288 -9.66 3.31 -1.55
N GLU A 289 -10.92 3.68 -1.31
CA GLU A 289 -11.27 4.66 -0.26
C GLU A 289 -11.73 4.01 1.05
N THR A 290 -12.06 2.71 1.03
CA THR A 290 -12.63 1.98 2.17
C THR A 290 -11.87 0.69 2.47
N PHE A 291 -11.93 0.23 3.73
CA PHE A 291 -11.36 -1.05 4.13
C PHE A 291 -12.10 -2.23 3.48
N GLU A 292 -13.41 -2.13 3.30
CA GLU A 292 -14.23 -3.16 2.65
C GLU A 292 -13.74 -3.46 1.23
N ASP A 293 -13.38 -2.41 0.47
CA ASP A 293 -12.83 -2.54 -0.88
C ASP A 293 -11.36 -3.00 -0.89
N LEU A 294 -10.64 -2.86 0.23
CA LEU A 294 -9.22 -3.21 0.32
C LEU A 294 -9.00 -4.72 0.31
N VAL A 295 -9.84 -5.48 1.02
CA VAL A 295 -9.77 -6.95 1.08
C VAL A 295 -9.82 -7.60 -0.32
N PRO A 296 -10.84 -7.37 -1.16
CA PRO A 296 -10.89 -7.96 -2.50
C PRO A 296 -9.74 -7.46 -3.38
N ALA A 297 -9.30 -6.21 -3.22
CA ALA A 297 -8.24 -5.67 -4.04
C ALA A 297 -6.85 -6.27 -3.70
N ILE A 298 -6.59 -6.63 -2.44
CA ILE A 298 -5.42 -7.45 -2.06
C ILE A 298 -5.50 -8.83 -2.73
N LYS A 299 -6.67 -9.49 -2.68
CA LYS A 299 -6.87 -10.82 -3.29
C LYS A 299 -6.61 -10.79 -4.80
N ASN A 300 -7.17 -9.81 -5.50
CA ASN A 300 -6.93 -9.62 -6.93
C ASN A 300 -5.44 -9.41 -7.23
N MET A 301 -4.74 -8.62 -6.43
CA MET A 301 -3.29 -8.42 -6.63
C MET A 301 -2.50 -9.72 -6.39
N LEU A 302 -2.87 -10.55 -5.42
CA LEU A 302 -2.26 -11.87 -5.23
C LEU A 302 -2.48 -12.77 -6.45
N GLU A 303 -3.68 -12.77 -7.03
CA GLU A 303 -3.99 -13.48 -8.27
C GLU A 303 -3.17 -12.96 -9.47
N GLU A 304 -2.98 -11.65 -9.59
CA GLU A 304 -2.10 -11.03 -10.59
C GLU A 304 -0.63 -11.44 -10.40
N LYS A 305 -0.20 -11.73 -9.16
CA LYS A 305 1.10 -12.34 -8.84
C LYS A 305 1.16 -13.85 -9.13
N GLY A 306 0.08 -14.43 -9.64
CA GLY A 306 0.00 -15.82 -10.06
C GLY A 306 -0.62 -16.76 -9.03
N MET A 307 -1.12 -16.25 -7.90
CA MET A 307 -1.79 -17.10 -6.91
C MET A 307 -3.07 -17.67 -7.51
N LYS A 308 -3.18 -18.99 -7.55
CA LYS A 308 -4.37 -19.71 -8.00
C LYS A 308 -4.76 -20.73 -6.94
N LEU A 309 -6.04 -20.74 -6.59
CA LEU A 309 -6.59 -21.63 -5.58
C LEU A 309 -7.54 -22.65 -6.22
N ASP A 310 -7.57 -23.87 -5.71
CA ASP A 310 -8.56 -24.87 -6.06
C ASP A 310 -9.88 -24.67 -5.30
N GLU A 311 -10.84 -25.59 -5.48
CA GLU A 311 -12.14 -25.54 -4.79
C GLU A 311 -12.02 -25.67 -3.25
N ASN A 312 -10.90 -26.18 -2.75
CA ASN A 312 -10.63 -26.34 -1.32
C ASN A 312 -9.89 -25.14 -0.71
N GLY A 313 -9.42 -24.20 -1.55
CA GLY A 313 -8.62 -23.06 -1.13
C GLY A 313 -7.10 -23.33 -1.09
N ASP A 314 -6.66 -24.48 -1.61
CA ASP A 314 -5.26 -24.85 -1.69
C ASP A 314 -4.59 -24.29 -2.96
N LEU A 315 -3.27 -24.03 -2.90
CA LEU A 315 -2.51 -23.54 -4.05
C LEU A 315 -2.46 -24.58 -5.17
N ILE A 316 -2.93 -24.19 -6.36
CA ILE A 316 -2.73 -24.96 -7.59
C ILE A 316 -1.27 -24.78 -8.00
N LYS A 317 -0.49 -25.86 -7.92
CA LYS A 317 0.89 -25.83 -8.42
C LYS A 317 0.88 -25.63 -9.94
N PRO A 318 1.74 -24.75 -10.47
CA PRO A 318 1.85 -24.51 -11.91
C PRO A 318 2.28 -25.75 -12.68
#